data_AF-A0A8C8SKV8-F1
#
_entry.id   AF-A0A8C8SKV8-F1
#
_cell.length_a   1.000
_cell.length_b   1.000
_cell.length_c   1.000
_cell.angle_alpha   90.00
_cell.angle_beta   90.00
_cell.angle_gamma   90.00
#
_symmetry.space_group_name_H-M   'P 1'
#
loop_
_entity.id
_entity.type
_entity.pdbx_description
1 polymer ?
#
loop_
_entity_poly.entity_id
_entity_poly.type
_entity_poly.pdbx_seq_one_letter_code
_entity_poly.pdbx_strand_id
1 'polypeptide(L)' 'STLICLLVTEKPGTCPLIQISCLMLNPPNKCQKDSECPDTKKCCMSSCGKDCLQP' A
#
# COMPACT_ATOMS: atom_id res chain seq x y z
N SER A 1 -18.08 -20.29 -3.69
CA SER A 1 -18.86 -19.06 -3.47
C SER A 1 -18.07 -17.90 -4.06
N THR A 2 -18.62 -17.33 -5.12
CA THR A 2 -18.25 -16.10 -5.86
C THR A 2 -16.83 -15.97 -6.43
N LEU A 3 -16.74 -16.49 -7.65
CA LEU A 3 -15.72 -16.34 -8.69
C LEU A 3 -15.60 -14.88 -9.20
N ILE A 4 -15.23 -13.93 -8.33
CA ILE A 4 -14.90 -12.55 -8.72
C ILE A 4 -13.71 -12.09 -7.87
N CYS A 5 -12.51 -12.57 -8.20
CA CYS A 5 -11.32 -11.79 -7.88
C CYS A 5 -11.39 -10.59 -8.83
N LEU A 6 -12.07 -9.53 -8.38
CA LEU A 6 -11.95 -8.19 -8.95
C LEU A 6 -10.47 -8.04 -9.33
N LEU A 7 -10.18 -7.76 -10.60
CA LEU A 7 -8.83 -7.59 -11.14
C LEU A 7 -8.18 -6.36 -10.49
N VAL A 8 -7.94 -6.39 -9.18
CA VAL A 8 -7.01 -5.50 -8.51
C VAL A 8 -5.69 -5.94 -9.08
N THR A 9 -5.21 -5.19 -10.06
CA THR A 9 -3.88 -5.35 -10.64
C THR A 9 -2.90 -4.94 -9.55
N GLU A 10 -2.75 -5.78 -8.52
CA GLU A 10 -1.72 -5.60 -7.52
C GLU A 10 -0.39 -5.75 -8.24
N LYS A 11 0.48 -4.76 -8.05
CA LYS A 11 1.81 -4.83 -8.66
C LYS A 11 2.55 -6.01 -8.00
N PRO A 12 3.38 -6.75 -8.77
CA PRO A 12 4.14 -7.87 -8.21
C PRO A 12 5.10 -7.41 -7.11
N GLY A 13 5.42 -8.31 -6.18
CA GLY A 13 6.30 -8.06 -5.03
C GLY A 13 5.55 -7.74 -3.73
N THR A 14 6.27 -7.48 -2.63
CA THR A 14 5.69 -7.48 -1.26
C THR A 14 6.03 -6.20 -0.52
N CYS A 15 5.11 -5.66 0.27
CA CYS A 15 5.43 -4.46 1.06
C CYS A 15 6.59 -4.72 2.04
N PRO A 16 7.51 -3.75 2.22
CA PRO A 16 8.55 -3.88 3.23
C PRO A 16 7.93 -3.91 4.63
N LEU A 17 8.57 -4.63 5.55
CA LEU A 17 8.15 -4.67 6.94
C LEU A 17 8.57 -3.39 7.66
N ILE A 18 7.61 -2.54 8.00
CA ILE A 18 7.82 -1.35 8.82
C ILE A 18 7.31 -1.65 10.24
N GLN A 19 8.20 -1.62 11.24
CA GLN A 19 7.86 -1.90 12.65
C GLN A 19 7.65 -0.64 13.50
N ILE A 20 7.74 0.53 12.88
CA ILE A 20 7.66 1.83 13.56
C ILE A 20 6.36 2.49 13.14
N SER A 21 5.59 3.03 14.08
CA SER A 21 4.38 3.79 13.79
C SER A 21 4.41 5.17 14.45
N CYS A 22 3.87 6.17 13.78
CA CYS A 22 3.64 7.48 14.34
C CYS A 22 2.44 7.44 15.31
N LEU A 23 2.44 8.34 16.30
CA LEU A 23 1.38 8.43 17.30
C LEU A 23 0.14 9.21 16.82
N MET A 24 -0.09 9.24 15.51
CA MET A 24 -1.20 9.96 14.90
C MET A 24 -2.41 9.02 14.80
N LEU A 25 -3.56 9.44 15.31
CA LEU A 25 -4.77 8.60 15.32
C LEU A 25 -5.27 8.28 13.90
N ASN A 26 -5.19 9.27 13.00
CA ASN A 26 -5.63 9.18 11.61
C ASN A 26 -4.55 9.75 10.68
N PRO A 27 -3.45 9.01 10.43
CA PRO A 27 -2.41 9.50 9.55
C PRO A 27 -2.93 9.62 8.11
N PRO A 28 -2.52 10.65 7.36
CA PRO A 28 -2.93 10.81 5.98
C PRO A 28 -2.36 9.69 5.11
N ASN A 29 -3.20 9.16 4.23
CA ASN A 29 -2.78 8.17 3.24
C ASN A 29 -2.44 8.88 1.94
N LYS A 30 -1.23 8.67 1.41
CA LYS A 30 -0.83 9.21 0.10
C LYS A 30 -1.33 8.37 -1.08
N CYS A 31 -1.71 7.13 -0.81
CA CYS A 31 -2.28 6.19 -1.77
C CYS A 31 -3.30 5.29 -1.06
N GLN A 32 -4.21 4.67 -1.82
CA GLN A 32 -5.11 3.61 -1.35
C GLN A 32 -4.82 2.26 -2.01
N LYS A 33 -4.32 2.27 -3.26
CA LYS A 33 -4.08 1.11 -4.13
C LYS A 33 -2.75 1.24 -4.85
N ASP A 34 -2.15 0.10 -5.23
CA ASP A 34 -0.91 0.06 -6.00
C ASP A 34 -0.98 0.86 -7.31
N SER A 35 -2.14 0.87 -7.98
CA SER A 35 -2.33 1.58 -9.25
C SER A 35 -2.14 3.09 -9.14
N GLU A 36 -2.27 3.68 -7.94
CA GLU A 36 -2.04 5.10 -7.69
C GLU A 36 -0.54 5.42 -7.52
N CYS A 37 0.28 4.39 -7.30
CA CYS A 37 1.71 4.54 -7.15
C CYS A 37 2.42 4.51 -8.52
N PRO A 38 3.39 5.41 -8.74
CA PRO A 38 4.17 5.42 -9.97
C PRO A 38 5.05 4.18 -10.09
N ASP A 39 5.41 3.83 -11.32
CA ASP A 39 6.31 2.73 -11.64
C ASP A 39 5.85 1.38 -11.05
N THR A 40 6.79 0.64 -10.46
CA THR A 40 6.62 -0.65 -9.79
C THR A 40 6.34 -0.52 -8.29
N LYS A 41 6.16 0.70 -7.76
CA LYS A 41 5.93 0.93 -6.33
C LYS A 41 4.56 0.43 -5.89
N LYS A 42 4.46 -0.12 -4.69
CA LYS A 42 3.21 -0.60 -4.10
C LYS A 42 2.69 0.38 -3.05
N CYS A 43 1.38 0.40 -2.85
CA CYS A 43 0.77 1.20 -1.80
C CYS A 43 0.81 0.44 -0.48
N CYS A 44 1.77 0.80 0.36
CA CYS A 44 2.13 0.03 1.55
C CYS A 44 1.91 0.84 2.83
N MET A 45 1.76 0.14 3.96
CA MET A 45 1.79 0.81 5.26
C MET A 45 3.22 1.31 5.52
N SER A 46 3.36 2.62 5.72
CA SER A 46 4.60 3.28 6.11
C SER A 46 4.57 3.55 7.62
N SER A 47 5.55 4.30 8.12
CA SER A 47 5.58 4.68 9.54
C SER A 47 4.42 5.60 9.94
N CYS A 48 3.77 6.27 8.98
CA CYS A 48 2.66 7.16 9.27
C CYS A 48 1.65 7.17 8.12
N GLY A 49 0.74 6.18 8.12
CA GLY A 49 -0.24 5.99 7.05
C GLY A 49 0.30 5.23 5.85
N LYS A 50 -0.41 5.26 4.72
CA LYS A 50 0.00 4.58 3.49
C LYS A 50 0.86 5.46 2.59
N ASP A 51 1.92 4.87 2.03
CA ASP A 51 2.83 5.53 1.09
C ASP A 51 3.24 4.57 -0.04
N CYS A 52 3.74 5.13 -1.14
CA CYS A 52 4.23 4.38 -2.29
C CYS A 52 5.66 3.93 -2.06
N LEU A 53 5.84 2.66 -1.67
CA LEU A 53 7.13 2.06 -1.36
C LEU A 53 7.57 1.11 -2.46
N GLN A 54 8.88 0.87 -2.57
CA GLN A 54 9.34 -0.23 -3.41
C GLN A 54 8.90 -1.57 -2.79
N PRO A 55 8.47 -2.52 -3.64
CA PRO A 55 8.15 -3.88 -3.21
C PRO A 55 9.39 -4.68 -2.75
#